data_AF-A0A2M8PMS5-F1
#
_entry.id   AF-A0A2M8PMS5-F1
#
_cell.length_a   1.000
_cell.length_b   1.000
_cell.length_c   1.000
_cell.angle_alpha   90.00
_cell.angle_beta   90.00
_cell.angle_gamma   90.00
#
_symmetry.space_group_name_H-M   'P 1'
#
loop_
_entity.id
_entity.type
_entity.pdbx_description
1 polymer ?
#
loop_
_entity_poly.entity_id
_entity_poly.type
_entity_poly.pdbx_seq_one_letter_code
_entity_poly.pdbx_strand_id
1 'polypeptide(L)'
;RIYRRAKELAQNGVLILVVNLPDVDSHDASEQISLCVEEYTQLYKLLSHNLLPSWTGMRAEYNVTKYLPNIIVLKGDGAPLMRMLAFYVAPYITIRQQNNTASEAEIRILMTKMLDELTANDLPPESYNTLLHECVKSIAALVQMPLRQIALTNFEKQVFEDDYLTYNAQSRTLIYAPDDDGRKKD
;
A
#
# COMPACT_ATOMS: atom_id res chain seq x y z
N ARG A 1 -6.64 -11.44 14.07
CA ARG A 1 -5.62 -10.94 15.03
C ARG A 1 -4.60 -10.01 14.36
N ILE A 2 -4.02 -10.38 13.20
CA ILE A 2 -3.02 -9.56 12.50
C ILE A 2 -3.57 -8.21 11.98
N TYR A 3 -4.76 -8.19 11.36
CA TYR A 3 -5.42 -6.95 10.90
C TYR A 3 -5.65 -5.92 12.00
N ARG A 4 -6.09 -6.39 13.19
CA ARG A 4 -6.31 -5.51 14.35
C ARG A 4 -4.99 -4.88 14.81
N ARG A 5 -3.91 -5.66 14.89
CA ARG A 5 -2.58 -5.17 15.24
C ARG A 5 -2.05 -4.18 14.20
N ALA A 6 -2.19 -4.47 12.90
CA ALA A 6 -1.79 -3.56 11.84
C ALA A 6 -2.55 -2.23 11.91
N LYS A 7 -3.86 -2.27 12.24
CA LYS A 7 -4.65 -1.07 12.49
C LYS A 7 -4.15 -0.27 13.69
N GLU A 8 -3.93 -0.94 14.83
CA GLU A 8 -3.38 -0.29 16.03
C GLU A 8 -2.01 0.35 15.73
N LEU A 9 -1.16 -0.32 14.97
CA LEU A 9 0.16 0.20 14.59
C LEU A 9 0.05 1.42 13.67
N ALA A 10 -0.83 1.40 12.67
CA ALA A 10 -1.06 2.54 11.79
C ALA A 10 -1.54 3.79 12.55
N GLN A 11 -2.40 3.59 13.56
CA GLN A 11 -2.84 4.65 14.46
C GLN A 11 -1.70 5.22 15.33
N ASN A 12 -0.61 4.47 15.51
CA ASN A 12 0.58 4.87 16.25
C ASN A 12 1.77 5.24 15.33
N GLY A 13 1.50 5.57 14.06
CA GLY A 13 2.55 6.03 13.14
C GLY A 13 3.38 4.93 12.50
N VAL A 14 2.89 3.69 12.48
CA VAL A 14 3.61 2.54 11.91
C VAL A 14 2.79 1.85 10.81
N LEU A 15 3.33 1.82 9.60
CA LEU A 15 2.79 1.06 8.47
C LEU A 15 3.59 -0.23 8.31
N ILE A 16 2.90 -1.36 8.25
CA ILE A 16 3.50 -2.65 7.90
C ILE A 16 3.02 -3.04 6.51
N LEU A 17 3.97 -3.29 5.61
CA LEU A 17 3.74 -3.87 4.30
C LEU A 17 4.28 -5.30 4.28
N VAL A 18 3.54 -6.18 3.65
CA VAL A 18 3.96 -7.55 3.38
C VAL A 18 4.11 -7.66 1.88
N VAL A 19 5.29 -8.05 1.40
CA VAL A 19 5.59 -8.07 -0.04
C VAL A 19 6.09 -9.45 -0.46
N ASN A 20 5.58 -9.89 -1.61
CA ASN A 20 5.96 -11.10 -2.30
C ASN A 20 6.64 -10.72 -3.61
N LEU A 21 7.81 -11.29 -3.86
CA LEU A 21 8.52 -11.10 -5.12
C LEU A 21 8.36 -12.36 -5.98
N PRO A 22 8.08 -12.23 -7.28
CA PRO A 22 8.02 -13.38 -8.18
C PRO A 22 9.44 -13.90 -8.42
N ASP A 23 9.73 -15.12 -7.97
CA ASP A 23 10.97 -15.92 -8.16
C ASP A 23 12.16 -15.17 -8.80
N VAL A 24 12.72 -14.21 -8.05
CA VAL A 24 13.85 -13.35 -8.45
C VAL A 24 15.05 -13.64 -7.55
N ASP A 25 16.24 -13.41 -8.10
CA ASP A 25 17.48 -13.50 -7.33
C ASP A 25 17.49 -12.50 -6.16
N SER A 26 18.19 -12.86 -5.08
CA SER A 26 18.19 -12.06 -3.84
C SER A 26 18.71 -10.61 -4.00
N HIS A 27 19.54 -10.36 -5.02
CA HIS A 27 20.05 -9.01 -5.33
C HIS A 27 18.93 -8.13 -5.88
N ASP A 28 18.26 -8.59 -6.93
CA ASP A 28 17.10 -7.92 -7.55
C ASP A 28 15.96 -7.76 -6.54
N ALA A 29 15.80 -8.72 -5.64
CA ALA A 29 14.80 -8.63 -4.57
C ALA A 29 15.07 -7.49 -3.59
N SER A 30 16.34 -7.25 -3.24
CA SER A 30 16.71 -6.14 -2.37
C SER A 30 16.49 -4.80 -3.06
N GLU A 31 16.82 -4.69 -4.35
CA GLU A 31 16.60 -3.48 -5.13
C GLU A 31 15.11 -3.14 -5.23
N GLN A 32 14.26 -4.11 -5.57
CA GLN A 32 12.81 -3.90 -5.67
C GLN A 32 12.17 -3.51 -4.33
N ILE A 33 12.63 -4.10 -3.21
CA ILE A 33 12.18 -3.71 -1.88
C ILE A 33 12.65 -2.29 -1.55
N SER A 34 13.89 -1.92 -1.87
CA SER A 34 14.40 -0.55 -1.65
C SER A 34 13.56 0.47 -2.42
N LEU A 35 13.28 0.22 -3.70
CA LEU A 35 12.45 1.09 -4.54
C LEU A 35 11.03 1.24 -3.96
N CYS A 36 10.43 0.15 -3.49
CA CYS A 36 9.13 0.19 -2.82
C CYS A 36 9.16 1.10 -1.57
N VAL A 37 10.18 0.94 -0.74
CA VAL A 37 10.39 1.75 0.47
C VAL A 37 10.59 3.21 0.10
N GLU A 38 11.38 3.50 -0.93
CA GLU A 38 11.68 4.84 -1.42
C GLU A 38 10.41 5.56 -1.89
N GLU A 39 9.55 4.90 -2.67
CA GLU A 39 8.28 5.50 -3.14
C GLU A 39 7.32 5.81 -1.98
N TYR A 40 7.17 4.90 -1.01
CA TYR A 40 6.37 5.20 0.19
C TYR A 40 6.99 6.34 1.02
N THR A 41 8.32 6.39 1.09
CA THR A 41 9.05 7.47 1.77
C THR A 41 8.84 8.81 1.07
N GLN A 42 8.89 8.83 -0.26
CA GLN A 42 8.65 10.01 -1.06
C GLN A 42 7.22 10.50 -0.90
N LEU A 43 6.23 9.59 -0.97
CA LEU A 43 4.83 9.92 -0.74
C LEU A 43 4.60 10.53 0.65
N TYR A 44 5.18 9.92 1.69
CA TYR A 44 5.13 10.47 3.04
C TYR A 44 5.78 11.86 3.13
N LYS A 45 6.95 12.05 2.51
CA LYS A 45 7.67 13.34 2.50
C LYS A 45 6.88 14.43 1.78
N LEU A 46 6.28 14.12 0.63
CA LEU A 46 5.43 15.05 -0.12
C LEU A 46 4.26 15.52 0.74
N LEU A 47 3.56 14.58 1.39
CA LEU A 47 2.42 14.91 2.26
C LEU A 47 2.84 15.68 3.51
N SER A 48 3.87 15.21 4.21
CA SER A 48 4.35 15.86 5.45
C SER A 48 4.90 17.26 5.18
N HIS A 49 5.67 17.47 4.12
CA HIS A 49 6.22 18.78 3.81
C HIS A 49 5.13 19.84 3.55
N ASN A 50 4.07 19.45 2.84
CA ASN A 50 3.00 20.38 2.45
C ASN A 50 1.94 20.56 3.54
N LEU A 51 1.61 19.51 4.30
CA LEU A 51 0.48 19.54 5.23
C LEU A 51 0.92 19.68 6.69
N LEU A 52 2.06 19.07 7.06
CA LEU A 52 2.45 18.84 8.44
C LEU A 52 3.97 19.03 8.58
N PRO A 53 4.51 20.23 8.33
CA PRO A 53 5.95 20.46 8.15
C PRO A 53 6.79 20.17 9.39
N SER A 54 6.17 20.01 10.55
CA SER A 54 6.84 19.59 11.79
C SER A 54 7.11 18.07 11.87
N TRP A 55 6.56 17.26 10.95
CA TRP A 55 6.60 15.78 11.01
C TRP A 55 7.29 15.17 9.78
N THR A 56 8.55 15.57 9.54
CA THR A 56 9.30 15.14 8.35
C THR A 56 10.09 13.84 8.53
N GLY A 57 10.23 13.35 9.77
CA GLY A 57 10.97 12.13 10.04
C GLY A 57 10.20 10.89 9.59
N MET A 58 10.89 10.04 8.83
CA MET A 58 10.43 8.71 8.49
C MET A 58 11.61 7.73 8.51
N ARG A 59 11.37 6.53 9.04
CA ARG A 59 12.34 5.43 9.08
C ARG A 59 11.71 4.19 8.47
N ALA A 60 12.55 3.40 7.79
CA ALA A 60 12.15 2.13 7.22
C ALA A 60 13.06 1.04 7.76
N GLU A 61 12.47 -0.09 8.14
CA GLU A 61 13.15 -1.30 8.55
C GLU A 61 12.59 -2.45 7.71
N TYR A 62 13.45 -3.18 7.02
CA TYR A 62 13.06 -4.33 6.22
C TYR A 62 14.18 -5.36 6.22
N ASN A 63 13.80 -6.62 6.09
CA ASN A 63 14.74 -7.72 5.87
C ASN A 63 14.40 -8.37 4.54
N VAL A 64 15.43 -8.57 3.72
CA VAL A 64 15.31 -9.26 2.44
C VAL A 64 15.69 -10.71 2.66
N THR A 65 14.73 -11.60 2.49
CA THR A 65 14.90 -13.04 2.60
C THR A 65 14.39 -13.72 1.33
N LYS A 66 15.08 -14.80 0.96
CA LYS A 66 14.62 -15.76 -0.05
C LYS A 66 13.26 -16.38 0.32
N TYR A 67 12.96 -16.46 1.61
CA TYR A 67 11.73 -17.06 2.12
C TYR A 67 10.64 -16.00 2.25
N LEU A 68 9.65 -16.06 1.36
CA LEU A 68 8.50 -15.16 1.37
C LEU A 68 7.55 -15.44 2.55
N PRO A 69 6.81 -14.42 3.04
CA PRO A 69 6.81 -13.04 2.57
C PRO A 69 7.86 -12.14 3.25
N ASN A 70 8.34 -11.12 2.53
CA ASN A 70 9.20 -10.08 3.09
C ASN A 70 8.34 -9.04 3.83
N ILE A 71 8.84 -8.53 4.95
CA ILE A 71 8.12 -7.57 5.79
C ILE A 71 8.88 -6.25 5.78
N ILE A 72 8.16 -5.18 5.46
CA ILE A 72 8.64 -3.81 5.51
C ILE A 72 7.88 -3.09 6.61
N VAL A 73 8.61 -2.44 7.52
CA VAL A 73 8.06 -1.62 8.59
C VAL A 73 8.48 -0.18 8.34
N LEU A 74 7.49 0.68 8.11
CA LEU A 74 7.69 2.12 7.94
C LEU A 74 7.17 2.82 9.18
N LYS A 75 7.97 3.70 9.77
CA LYS A 75 7.61 4.51 10.93
C LYS A 75 7.76 5.99 10.61
N GLY A 76 6.68 6.74 10.66
CA GLY A 76 6.65 8.18 10.43
C GLY A 76 6.29 8.95 11.70
N ASP A 77 6.78 10.18 11.81
CA ASP A 77 6.46 11.07 12.93
C ASP A 77 4.97 11.48 12.94
N GLY A 78 4.36 11.59 11.76
CA GLY A 78 2.97 11.99 11.56
C GLY A 78 2.03 10.78 11.51
N ALA A 79 1.51 10.38 12.67
CA ALA A 79 0.54 9.28 12.77
C ALA A 79 -0.70 9.44 11.84
N PRO A 80 -1.27 10.65 11.63
CA PRO A 80 -2.35 10.83 10.66
C PRO A 80 -1.96 10.45 9.22
N LEU A 81 -0.74 10.78 8.79
CA LEU A 81 -0.25 10.43 7.46
C LEU A 81 -0.05 8.92 7.32
N MET A 82 0.56 8.29 8.33
CA MET A 82 0.78 6.84 8.34
C MET A 82 -0.54 6.07 8.32
N ARG A 83 -1.57 6.57 9.02
CA ARG A 83 -2.93 6.07 8.92
C ARG A 83 -3.46 6.19 7.50
N MET A 84 -3.32 7.35 6.84
CA MET A 84 -3.78 7.50 5.46
C MET A 84 -3.07 6.53 4.50
N LEU A 85 -1.75 6.37 4.62
CA LEU A 85 -1.00 5.40 3.83
C LEU A 85 -1.50 3.96 4.07
N ALA A 86 -1.75 3.60 5.33
CA ALA A 86 -2.22 2.26 5.69
C ALA A 86 -3.65 1.97 5.23
N PHE A 87 -4.57 2.93 5.34
CA PHE A 87 -6.00 2.70 5.11
C PHE A 87 -6.49 3.13 3.73
N TYR A 88 -5.68 3.83 2.94
CA TYR A 88 -6.06 4.25 1.59
C TYR A 88 -5.06 3.74 0.55
N VAL A 89 -3.77 4.02 0.74
CA VAL A 89 -2.76 3.76 -0.30
C VAL A 89 -2.40 2.28 -0.40
N ALA A 90 -2.00 1.65 0.70
CA ALA A 90 -1.61 0.23 0.71
C ALA A 90 -2.72 -0.73 0.21
N PRO A 91 -4.00 -0.61 0.64
CA PRO A 91 -5.07 -1.44 0.09
C PRO A 91 -5.35 -1.16 -1.38
N TYR A 92 -5.28 0.11 -1.81
CA TYR A 92 -5.43 0.47 -3.23
C TYR A 92 -4.36 -0.21 -4.10
N ILE A 93 -3.08 -0.07 -3.72
CA ILE A 93 -1.97 -0.66 -4.46
C ILE A 93 -2.11 -2.17 -4.54
N THR A 94 -2.44 -2.82 -3.42
CA THR A 94 -2.63 -4.28 -3.36
C THR A 94 -3.70 -4.75 -4.36
N ILE A 95 -4.84 -4.06 -4.44
CA ILE A 95 -5.93 -4.42 -5.37
C ILE A 95 -5.48 -4.21 -6.82
N ARG A 96 -4.80 -3.09 -7.11
CA ARG A 96 -4.45 -2.72 -8.49
C ARG A 96 -3.27 -3.50 -9.04
N GLN A 97 -2.33 -3.92 -8.20
CA GLN A 97 -1.25 -4.84 -8.57
C GLN A 97 -1.78 -6.23 -8.98
N GLN A 98 -2.95 -6.66 -8.49
CA GLN A 98 -3.56 -7.91 -8.95
C GLN A 98 -4.11 -7.79 -10.37
N ASN A 99 -4.62 -6.60 -10.73
CA ASN A 99 -5.25 -6.33 -12.02
C ASN A 99 -4.29 -5.69 -13.04
N ASN A 100 -3.03 -5.41 -12.64
CA ASN A 100 -2.01 -4.69 -13.42
C ASN A 100 -2.52 -3.41 -14.11
N THR A 101 -3.53 -2.77 -13.54
CA THR A 101 -4.20 -1.61 -14.15
C THR A 101 -4.61 -0.64 -13.05
N ALA A 102 -4.18 0.61 -13.19
CA ALA A 102 -4.66 1.75 -12.42
C ALA A 102 -4.82 2.93 -13.35
N SER A 103 -6.00 3.55 -13.36
CA SER A 103 -6.18 4.81 -14.08
C SER A 103 -5.73 5.98 -13.22
N GLU A 104 -5.16 7.00 -13.86
CA GLU A 104 -4.78 8.24 -13.18
C GLU A 104 -5.97 8.89 -12.47
N ALA A 105 -7.16 8.82 -13.06
CA ALA A 105 -8.40 9.34 -12.49
C ALA A 105 -8.76 8.67 -11.17
N GLU A 106 -8.63 7.34 -11.06
CA GLU A 106 -8.88 6.61 -9.81
C GLU A 106 -7.89 7.03 -8.71
N ILE A 107 -6.60 7.19 -9.05
CA ILE A 107 -5.58 7.63 -8.09
C ILE A 107 -5.87 9.07 -7.64
N ARG A 108 -6.30 9.95 -8.55
CA ARG A 108 -6.71 11.32 -8.21
C ARG A 108 -7.89 11.34 -7.25
N ILE A 109 -8.92 10.50 -7.46
CA ILE A 109 -10.07 10.37 -6.55
C ILE A 109 -9.63 9.92 -5.16
N LEU A 110 -8.78 8.88 -5.09
CA LEU A 110 -8.21 8.38 -3.85
C LEU A 110 -7.47 9.50 -3.09
N MET A 111 -6.60 10.22 -3.80
CA MET A 111 -5.77 11.27 -3.22
C MET A 111 -6.58 12.48 -2.76
N THR A 112 -7.56 12.94 -3.55
CA THR A 112 -8.46 14.02 -3.12
C THR A 112 -9.16 13.64 -1.82
N LYS A 113 -9.68 12.40 -1.72
CA LYS A 113 -10.33 11.93 -0.50
C LYS A 113 -9.38 11.90 0.71
N MET A 114 -8.13 11.46 0.52
CA MET A 114 -7.12 11.51 1.58
C MET A 114 -6.78 12.93 2.01
N LEU A 115 -6.63 13.86 1.05
CA LEU A 115 -6.31 15.26 1.30
C LEU A 115 -7.45 15.97 2.04
N ASP A 116 -8.71 15.68 1.68
CA ASP A 116 -9.90 16.17 2.39
C ASP A 116 -9.90 15.70 3.85
N GLU A 117 -9.55 14.42 4.11
CA GLU A 117 -9.46 13.88 5.47
C GLU A 117 -8.31 14.45 6.30
N LEU A 118 -7.24 14.85 5.63
CA LEU A 118 -6.13 15.57 6.24
C LEU A 118 -6.39 17.08 6.33
N THR A 119 -7.61 17.53 6.02
CA THR A 119 -8.02 18.93 6.07
C THR A 119 -7.10 19.85 5.25
N ALA A 120 -6.64 19.38 4.08
CA ALA A 120 -5.73 20.11 3.20
C ALA A 120 -6.35 21.33 2.49
N ASN A 121 -7.55 21.75 2.89
CA ASN A 121 -8.36 22.81 2.26
C ASN A 121 -7.69 24.19 2.35
N ASP A 122 -6.73 24.36 3.25
CA ASP A 122 -5.99 25.61 3.44
C ASP A 122 -4.81 25.75 2.47
N LEU A 123 -4.49 24.71 1.67
CA LEU A 123 -3.44 24.80 0.66
C LEU A 123 -3.86 25.73 -0.49
N PRO A 124 -2.94 26.58 -1.00
CA PRO A 124 -3.16 27.31 -2.24
C PRO A 124 -3.47 26.34 -3.40
N PRO A 125 -4.38 26.69 -4.32
CA PRO A 125 -4.78 25.79 -5.41
C PRO A 125 -3.62 25.24 -6.25
N GLU A 126 -2.58 26.04 -6.49
CA GLU A 126 -1.38 25.62 -7.22
C GLU A 126 -0.57 24.57 -6.45
N SER A 127 -0.36 24.77 -5.15
CA SER A 127 0.32 23.83 -4.26
C SER A 127 -0.48 22.52 -4.13
N TYR A 128 -1.80 22.63 -4.00
CA TYR A 128 -2.70 21.47 -3.97
C TYR A 128 -2.59 20.63 -5.24
N ASN A 129 -2.68 21.27 -6.41
CA ASN A 129 -2.62 20.56 -7.70
C ASN A 129 -1.25 19.93 -7.94
N THR A 130 -0.17 20.62 -7.57
CA THR A 130 1.19 20.08 -7.61
C THR A 130 1.34 18.86 -6.71
N LEU A 131 0.90 18.97 -5.45
CA LEU A 131 0.93 17.86 -4.48
C LEU A 131 0.15 16.65 -5.00
N LEU A 132 -1.07 16.88 -5.50
CA LEU A 132 -1.93 15.84 -6.06
C LEU A 132 -1.24 15.12 -7.22
N HIS A 133 -0.65 15.88 -8.15
CA HIS A 133 0.05 15.33 -9.32
C HIS A 133 1.25 14.47 -8.93
N GLU A 134 2.08 14.95 -8.01
CA GLU A 134 3.27 14.19 -7.57
C GLU A 134 2.88 12.94 -6.77
N CYS A 135 1.86 13.01 -5.92
CA CYS A 135 1.35 11.83 -5.22
C CYS A 135 0.80 10.78 -6.20
N VAL A 136 0.09 11.22 -7.25
CA VAL A 136 -0.47 10.33 -8.27
C VAL A 136 0.62 9.55 -8.99
N LYS A 137 1.73 10.22 -9.35
CA LYS A 137 2.89 9.56 -9.98
C LYS A 137 3.49 8.48 -9.08
N SER A 138 3.75 8.80 -7.80
CA SER A 138 4.32 7.81 -6.86
C SER A 138 3.40 6.61 -6.64
N ILE A 139 2.09 6.82 -6.54
CA ILE A 139 1.14 5.69 -6.41
C ILE A 139 1.10 4.86 -7.70
N ALA A 140 1.11 5.51 -8.87
CA ALA A 140 1.17 4.80 -10.15
C ALA A 140 2.44 3.95 -10.27
N ALA A 141 3.59 4.49 -9.85
CA ALA A 141 4.86 3.76 -9.81
C ALA A 141 4.75 2.52 -8.89
N LEU A 142 4.23 2.69 -7.67
CA LEU A 142 4.00 1.58 -6.74
C LEU A 142 3.10 0.47 -7.31
N VAL A 143 2.04 0.84 -8.04
CA VAL A 143 1.15 -0.13 -8.71
C VAL A 143 1.87 -0.91 -9.81
N GLN A 144 2.80 -0.29 -10.52
CA GLN A 144 3.52 -0.90 -11.63
C GLN A 144 4.76 -1.71 -11.21
N MET A 145 5.15 -1.66 -9.94
CA MET A 145 6.33 -2.38 -9.46
C MET A 145 6.20 -3.90 -9.63
N PRO A 146 7.28 -4.61 -9.98
CA PRO A 146 7.31 -6.07 -10.15
C PRO A 146 7.31 -6.85 -8.83
N LEU A 147 6.60 -6.34 -7.80
CA LEU A 147 6.38 -6.99 -6.51
C LEU A 147 4.89 -6.97 -6.17
N ARG A 148 4.44 -7.95 -5.39
CA ARG A 148 3.06 -8.04 -4.93
C ARG A 148 2.95 -7.66 -3.47
N GLN A 149 2.24 -6.58 -3.18
CA GLN A 149 1.87 -6.21 -1.82
C GLN A 149 0.70 -7.06 -1.33
N ILE A 150 0.69 -7.34 -0.03
CA ILE A 150 -0.41 -7.95 0.70
C ILE A 150 -0.85 -6.94 1.74
N ALA A 151 -2.04 -6.36 1.53
CA ALA A 151 -2.64 -5.44 2.48
C ALA A 151 -2.94 -6.12 3.82
N LEU A 152 -2.44 -5.53 4.90
CA LEU A 152 -2.78 -5.91 6.29
C LEU A 152 -3.91 -5.06 6.87
N THR A 153 -4.46 -4.17 6.07
CA THR A 153 -5.50 -3.19 6.38
C THR A 153 -6.49 -3.15 5.22
N ASN A 154 -7.74 -2.80 5.52
CA ASN A 154 -8.76 -2.55 4.50
C ASN A 154 -8.95 -1.04 4.34
N PHE A 155 -9.71 -0.63 3.33
CA PHE A 155 -10.16 0.76 3.26
C PHE A 155 -10.90 1.16 4.53
N GLU A 156 -10.54 2.30 5.10
CA GLU A 156 -11.23 2.82 6.29
C GLU A 156 -12.61 3.38 5.94
N LYS A 157 -12.75 3.98 4.76
CA LYS A 157 -14.02 4.41 4.19
C LYS A 157 -14.10 3.95 2.74
N GLN A 158 -15.32 3.74 2.26
CA GLN A 158 -15.57 3.43 0.87
C GLN A 158 -15.07 4.58 -0.01
N VAL A 159 -14.01 4.37 -0.79
CA VAL A 159 -13.42 5.39 -1.68
C VAL A 159 -14.14 5.42 -3.02
N PHE A 160 -14.54 4.25 -3.51
CA PHE A 160 -15.20 4.07 -4.79
C PHE A 160 -16.54 3.34 -4.57
N GLU A 161 -17.52 3.59 -5.43
CA GLU A 161 -18.81 2.88 -5.38
C GLU A 161 -18.62 1.36 -5.55
N ASP A 162 -19.53 0.55 -5.00
CA ASP A 162 -19.37 -0.90 -4.76
C ASP A 162 -18.92 -1.73 -5.98
N ASP A 163 -19.13 -1.26 -7.21
CA ASP A 163 -18.71 -1.93 -8.45
C ASP A 163 -17.27 -1.62 -8.90
N TYR A 164 -16.60 -0.61 -8.35
CA TYR A 164 -15.28 -0.17 -8.84
C TYR A 164 -14.08 -0.88 -8.19
N LEU A 165 -14.28 -1.54 -7.05
CA LEU A 165 -13.22 -2.20 -6.29
C LEU A 165 -13.64 -3.58 -5.76
N THR A 166 -14.57 -4.28 -6.43
CA THR A 166 -15.07 -5.58 -5.95
C THR A 166 -13.91 -6.55 -5.67
N TYR A 167 -13.53 -6.66 -4.40
CA TYR A 167 -12.67 -7.72 -3.88
C TYR A 167 -13.27 -8.24 -2.58
N ASN A 168 -13.69 -9.51 -2.65
CA ASN A 168 -14.12 -10.32 -1.53
C ASN A 168 -12.93 -10.56 -0.58
N ALA A 169 -12.89 -9.85 0.54
CA ALA A 169 -12.03 -10.17 1.69
C ALA A 169 -12.34 -11.55 2.34
N GLN A 170 -13.22 -12.36 1.73
CA GLN A 170 -13.64 -13.69 2.19
C GLN A 170 -13.01 -14.87 1.43
N SER A 171 -12.22 -14.67 0.37
CA SER A 171 -11.57 -15.78 -0.33
C SER A 171 -10.30 -16.28 0.39
N ARG A 172 -10.46 -16.69 1.65
CA ARG A 172 -9.56 -17.61 2.34
C ARG A 172 -10.13 -19.02 2.26
N THR A 173 -9.94 -19.64 1.10
CA THR A 173 -9.78 -21.10 1.05
C THR A 173 -8.77 -21.42 -0.04
N LEU A 174 -7.52 -21.62 0.37
CA LEU A 174 -6.68 -22.61 -0.28
C LEU A 174 -7.36 -23.96 -0.02
N ILE A 175 -8.29 -24.36 -0.90
CA ILE A 175 -8.60 -25.78 -1.01
C ILE A 175 -7.41 -26.37 -1.76
N TYR A 176 -6.46 -26.86 -0.98
CA TYR A 176 -5.55 -27.88 -1.45
C TYR A 176 -6.45 -29.09 -1.75
N ALA A 177 -6.82 -29.29 -3.01
CA ALA A 177 -7.33 -30.58 -3.43
C ALA A 177 -6.13 -31.52 -3.38
N PRO A 178 -6.10 -32.54 -2.49
CA PRO A 178 -5.15 -33.61 -2.70
C PRO A 178 -5.48 -34.25 -4.05
N ASP A 179 -4.46 -34.40 -4.89
CA ASP A 179 -4.54 -35.27 -6.05
C ASP A 179 -4.98 -36.66 -5.56
N ASP A 180 -6.22 -37.04 -5.87
CA ASP A 180 -6.72 -38.38 -5.62
C ASP A 180 -6.13 -39.30 -6.71
N ASP A 181 -4.88 -39.68 -6.51
CA ASP A 181 -4.25 -40.86 -7.09
C ASP A 181 -4.95 -42.09 -6.50
N GLY A 182 -6.13 -42.41 -7.05
CA GLY A 182 -7.06 -43.40 -6.53
C GLY A 182 -7.51 -44.40 -7.59
N ARG A 183 -6.57 -45.22 -8.08
CA ARG A 183 -6.86 -46.48 -8.81
C ARG A 183 -8.01 -47.28 -8.18
N LYS A 184 -8.99 -47.68 -8.99
CA LYS A 184 -9.77 -48.94 -8.91
C LYS A 184 -10.22 -49.26 -10.36
N LYS A 185 -9.80 -50.31 -11.08
CA LYS A 185 -10.01 -51.76 -10.86
C LYS A 185 -11.40 -51.98 -10.27
N ASP A 186 -12.41 -52.37 -11.04
CA ASP A 186 -12.47 -53.55 -11.91
C ASP A 186 -13.30 -53.34 -13.18
#